data_AF-A0A6J2XVS5-F1
#
_entry.id   AF-A0A6J2XVS5-F1
#
_cell.length_a   1.000
_cell.length_b   1.000
_cell.length_c   1.000
_cell.angle_alpha   90.00
_cell.angle_beta   90.00
_cell.angle_gamma   90.00
#
_symmetry.space_group_name_H-M   'P 1'
#
loop_
_entity.id
_entity.type
_entity.pdbx_description
1 polymer ?
#
loop_
_entity_poly.entity_id
_entity_poly.type
_entity_poly.pdbx_seq_one_letter_code
_entity_poly.pdbx_strand_id
1 'polypeptide(L)'
;MTWHFLLANYGNSKGSITLIISCIVPLTNSTKKLSVHTLASTSNNRLNKTVGLLRWKGGVSQSVKPQDDGRFPLSGRLIIVNAGSENGFVENACLIFKAGLATGDYHGQMNQENFTRWLTEKLLPNIPAKSVIVLDNAPYHSVQEDKTPTRSSLKKDIIAWLTKKGINHDANARKFDLFDLVLLHKPPDDQKNYVVDRIIREHGHTPLRTPPYMCELNPIELAWARLKFLIRSQNTTGNFTLSVLKEVTKGAMSLISPDDWKRFCQHVKNIENKFWETDQHMEEVEPLIINLGQDDDSETDDDSDTNDDDDEQH
;
A
#
# COMPACT_ATOMS: atom_id res chain seq x y z
N MET A 1 19.04 -10.46 7.09
CA MET A 1 19.71 -9.15 6.96
C MET A 1 18.68 -8.11 6.53
N THR A 2 18.16 -7.23 7.35
CA THR A 2 18.06 -7.11 8.81
C THR A 2 17.11 -5.93 8.94
N TRP A 3 16.06 -6.07 9.75
CA TRP A 3 15.18 -4.99 10.18
C TRP A 3 15.90 -3.90 11.02
N HIS A 4 17.24 -3.90 11.01
CA HIS A 4 18.12 -2.95 11.70
C HIS A 4 18.12 -1.53 11.11
N PHE A 5 17.55 -1.28 9.93
CA PHE A 5 17.69 0.03 9.28
C PHE A 5 16.76 1.12 9.83
N LEU A 6 15.60 0.73 10.40
CA LEU A 6 14.71 1.71 11.05
C LEU A 6 15.34 2.17 12.37
N LEU A 7 15.72 1.26 13.27
CA LEU A 7 16.32 1.59 14.57
C LEU A 7 17.68 2.31 14.49
N ALA A 8 18.57 1.95 13.54
CA ALA A 8 19.89 2.59 13.44
C ALA A 8 19.82 4.06 12.98
N ASN A 9 18.82 4.43 12.18
CA ASN A 9 18.61 5.83 11.76
C ASN A 9 17.74 6.64 12.74
N TYR A 10 16.86 5.97 13.50
CA TYR A 10 16.04 6.62 14.52
C TYR A 10 16.83 7.04 15.76
N GLY A 11 17.87 6.29 16.16
CA GLY A 11 18.61 6.53 17.40
C GLY A 11 19.73 7.58 17.33
N ASN A 12 20.30 7.84 16.15
CA ASN A 12 21.55 8.62 16.03
C ASN A 12 21.42 9.95 15.28
N SER A 13 20.26 10.27 14.72
CA SER A 13 20.05 11.53 14.00
C SER A 13 19.44 12.60 14.90
N LYS A 14 20.26 13.16 15.80
CA LYS A 14 19.99 14.47 16.40
C LYS A 14 20.11 15.55 15.29
N GLY A 15 19.18 15.55 14.34
CA GLY A 15 19.14 16.51 13.22
C GLY A 15 18.56 16.03 11.88
N SER A 16 18.19 14.76 11.68
CA SER A 16 17.61 14.31 10.39
C SER A 16 16.09 14.18 10.50
N ILE A 17 15.38 14.91 9.63
CA ILE A 17 13.91 14.85 9.57
C ILE A 17 13.51 13.63 8.73
N THR A 18 12.69 12.76 9.32
CA THR A 18 12.07 11.62 8.64
C THR A 18 10.78 12.07 7.99
N LEU A 19 10.69 11.94 6.66
CA LEU A 19 9.58 12.39 5.84
C LEU A 19 8.91 11.21 5.19
N ILE A 20 7.59 11.18 5.24
CA ILE A 20 6.85 9.95 4.99
C ILE A 20 5.86 10.21 3.86
N ILE A 21 5.91 9.40 2.81
CA ILE A 21 5.30 9.68 1.51
C ILE A 21 4.31 8.59 1.06
N SER A 22 3.05 9.05 0.82
CA SER A 22 2.00 8.58 -0.13
C SER A 22 1.44 7.14 0.12
N CYS A 23 0.17 6.79 -0.20
CA CYS A 23 -0.61 7.02 -1.43
C CYS A 23 -2.14 7.20 -1.30
N ILE A 24 -2.66 8.22 -2.00
CA ILE A 24 -4.04 8.42 -2.49
C ILE A 24 -5.17 8.14 -1.47
N VAL A 25 -5.82 9.21 -0.99
CA VAL A 25 -7.17 9.09 -0.44
C VAL A 25 -8.18 9.46 -1.54
N PRO A 26 -8.93 8.50 -2.12
CA PRO A 26 -10.04 8.84 -2.99
C PRO A 26 -11.17 9.43 -2.13
N LEU A 27 -11.42 10.73 -2.27
CA LEU A 27 -12.56 11.38 -1.65
C LEU A 27 -13.73 11.41 -2.64
N THR A 28 -14.86 10.81 -2.29
CA THR A 28 -16.08 10.77 -3.11
C THR A 28 -17.12 11.74 -2.58
N ASN A 29 -17.86 12.36 -3.50
CA ASN A 29 -18.92 13.32 -3.17
C ASN A 29 -20.18 12.69 -2.52
N SER A 30 -20.32 11.36 -2.55
CA SER A 30 -21.53 10.67 -2.09
C SER A 30 -21.22 9.56 -1.08
N THR A 31 -22.01 9.57 0.00
CA THR A 31 -22.24 8.56 1.05
C THR A 31 -21.31 8.48 2.27
N LYS A 32 -21.97 8.26 3.42
CA LYS A 32 -21.49 8.05 4.80
C LYS A 32 -20.54 6.84 4.98
N LYS A 33 -20.01 6.25 3.90
CA LYS A 33 -19.02 5.17 3.90
C LYS A 33 -17.93 5.49 2.88
N LEU A 34 -16.93 6.27 3.32
CA LEU A 34 -15.62 6.25 2.69
C LEU A 34 -14.93 4.95 3.14
N SER A 35 -15.07 3.89 2.35
CA SER A 35 -14.39 2.61 2.56
C SER A 35 -12.87 2.81 2.53
N VAL A 36 -12.17 2.18 3.45
CA VAL A 36 -10.70 2.09 3.45
C VAL A 36 -10.33 1.05 2.40
N HIS A 37 -10.20 1.47 1.15
CA HIS A 37 -9.50 0.67 0.15
C HIS A 37 -8.10 1.23 -0.01
N THR A 38 -7.16 0.64 0.72
CA THR A 38 -5.79 0.49 0.22
C THR A 38 -5.92 -0.25 -1.12
N LEU A 39 -5.36 0.31 -2.19
CA LEU A 39 -5.22 -0.41 -3.45
C LEU A 39 -4.22 -1.56 -3.23
N ALA A 40 -4.70 -2.66 -2.66
CA ALA A 40 -4.02 -3.94 -2.75
C ALA A 40 -4.00 -4.33 -4.23
N SER A 41 -2.78 -4.40 -4.76
CA SER A 41 -2.45 -5.00 -6.04
C SER A 41 -3.28 -6.26 -6.26
N THR A 42 -4.13 -6.25 -7.28
CA THR A 42 -4.81 -7.44 -7.80
C THR A 42 -3.78 -8.44 -8.29
N SER A 43 -3.51 -9.48 -7.50
CA SER A 43 -2.94 -10.73 -8.03
C SER A 43 -4.08 -11.72 -8.22
N ASN A 44 -4.30 -12.11 -9.48
CA ASN A 44 -5.12 -13.25 -9.85
C ASN A 44 -4.74 -14.48 -9.02
N ASN A 45 -5.70 -15.07 -8.31
CA ASN A 45 -5.75 -16.51 -8.12
C ASN A 45 -7.21 -16.95 -8.03
N ARG A 46 -7.61 -17.77 -9.01
CA ARG A 46 -8.77 -18.66 -8.90
C ARG A 46 -8.55 -19.57 -7.71
N LEU A 47 -9.47 -19.62 -6.77
CA LEU A 47 -9.79 -20.82 -6.01
C LEU A 47 -11.26 -20.76 -5.55
N ASN A 48 -11.86 -21.94 -5.55
CA ASN A 48 -13.28 -22.24 -5.60
C ASN A 48 -14.13 -21.63 -4.47
N LYS A 49 -15.27 -21.03 -4.85
CA LYS A 49 -16.38 -20.77 -3.93
C LYS A 49 -17.20 -22.05 -3.78
N THR A 50 -17.24 -22.58 -2.57
CA THR A 50 -18.34 -23.42 -2.08
C THR A 50 -18.74 -22.87 -0.74
N VAL A 51 -19.94 -22.26 -0.63
CA VAL A 51 -20.95 -22.46 0.43
C VAL A 51 -22.19 -21.65 0.02
N GLY A 52 -23.38 -22.26 0.11
CA GLY A 52 -24.55 -21.55 0.63
C GLY A 52 -25.59 -21.05 -0.35
N LEU A 53 -26.34 -22.00 -0.88
CA LEU A 53 -27.59 -21.89 -1.61
C LEU A 53 -28.63 -20.95 -0.92
N LEU A 54 -29.08 -19.88 -1.60
CA LEU A 54 -30.45 -19.37 -1.42
C LEU A 54 -31.16 -19.31 -2.77
N ARG A 55 -32.19 -20.15 -2.88
CA ARG A 55 -33.00 -20.44 -4.06
C ARG A 55 -33.96 -19.28 -4.33
N TRP A 56 -33.76 -18.54 -5.43
CA TRP A 56 -34.76 -17.61 -5.98
C TRP A 56 -35.44 -18.24 -7.19
N LYS A 57 -36.77 -18.36 -7.14
CA LYS A 57 -37.62 -18.93 -8.20
C LYS A 57 -37.89 -17.89 -9.28
N GLY A 58 -37.64 -18.30 -10.54
CA GLY A 58 -38.35 -17.93 -11.77
C GLY A 58 -38.85 -16.49 -11.94
N GLY A 59 -38.16 -15.72 -12.79
CA GLY A 59 -38.68 -14.51 -13.40
C GLY A 59 -37.78 -14.07 -14.55
N VAL A 60 -38.26 -14.23 -15.79
CA VAL A 60 -37.57 -13.73 -17.00
C VAL A 60 -37.43 -12.22 -16.87
N SER A 61 -36.20 -11.71 -16.81
CA SER A 61 -35.91 -10.28 -16.79
C SER A 61 -35.27 -9.91 -18.13
N GLN A 62 -36.04 -9.29 -19.02
CA GLN A 62 -35.53 -8.67 -20.24
C GLN A 62 -34.59 -7.51 -19.87
N SER A 63 -33.47 -7.40 -20.58
CA SER A 63 -32.51 -6.32 -20.45
C SER A 63 -33.11 -4.99 -20.93
N VAL A 64 -33.73 -4.25 -20.02
CA VAL A 64 -34.06 -2.84 -20.23
C VAL A 64 -32.81 -2.03 -19.87
N LYS A 65 -32.17 -1.40 -20.87
CA LYS A 65 -31.11 -0.41 -20.61
C LYS A 65 -31.76 0.80 -19.91
N PRO A 66 -31.27 1.26 -18.75
CA PRO A 66 -31.79 2.47 -18.14
C PRO A 66 -31.58 3.65 -19.08
N GLN A 67 -32.66 4.40 -19.34
CA GLN A 67 -32.55 5.74 -19.92
C GLN A 67 -31.83 6.64 -18.91
N ASP A 68 -30.81 7.33 -19.40
CA ASP A 68 -29.98 8.27 -18.67
C ASP A 68 -30.82 9.53 -18.36
N ASP A 69 -31.35 9.63 -17.14
CA ASP A 69 -32.20 10.74 -16.69
C ASP A 69 -31.41 11.93 -16.12
N GLY A 70 -30.08 11.94 -16.27
CA GLY A 70 -29.23 13.09 -15.93
C GLY A 70 -29.29 13.56 -14.47
N ARG A 71 -29.87 12.79 -13.52
CA ARG A 71 -30.03 13.22 -12.11
C ARG A 71 -28.94 12.75 -11.14
N PHE A 72 -27.91 12.04 -11.62
CA PHE A 72 -26.75 11.70 -10.80
C PHE A 72 -25.49 12.42 -11.30
N PRO A 73 -24.93 13.38 -10.54
CA PRO A 73 -23.67 14.00 -10.95
C PRO A 73 -22.59 12.93 -11.00
N LEU A 74 -21.92 12.80 -12.14
CA LEU A 74 -20.72 11.97 -12.34
C LEU A 74 -19.81 12.13 -11.12
N SER A 75 -19.66 11.08 -10.30
CA SER A 75 -19.00 11.17 -9.01
C SER A 75 -17.55 11.61 -9.19
N GLY A 76 -17.27 12.86 -8.83
CA GLY A 76 -15.91 13.38 -8.81
C GLY A 76 -15.09 12.72 -7.70
N ARG A 77 -13.82 12.42 -7.98
CA ARG A 77 -12.83 12.01 -6.98
C ARG A 77 -11.68 13.01 -6.95
N LEU A 78 -11.21 13.38 -5.76
CA LEU A 78 -9.94 14.08 -5.58
C LEU A 78 -8.84 13.09 -5.23
N ILE A 79 -7.64 13.36 -5.73
CA ILE A 79 -6.39 12.72 -5.33
C ILE A 79 -5.57 13.76 -4.59
N ILE A 80 -5.00 13.34 -3.46
CA ILE A 80 -4.14 14.14 -2.61
C ILE A 80 -2.78 13.44 -2.54
N VAL A 81 -1.72 14.24 -2.67
CA VAL A 81 -0.33 13.82 -2.43
C VAL A 81 0.28 14.82 -1.48
N ASN A 82 0.86 14.33 -0.40
CA ASN A 82 1.59 15.16 0.53
C ASN A 82 2.62 14.30 1.29
N ALA A 83 3.50 14.97 2.01
CA ALA A 83 4.40 14.35 2.97
C ALA A 83 4.28 15.06 4.32
N GLY A 84 4.66 14.37 5.38
CA GLY A 84 4.78 14.97 6.70
C GLY A 84 5.86 14.32 7.55
N SER A 85 6.15 14.96 8.66
CA SER A 85 7.10 14.56 9.70
C SER A 85 6.50 14.88 11.07
N GLU A 86 7.24 14.63 12.16
CA GLU A 86 6.84 15.07 13.51
C GLU A 86 6.58 16.59 13.63
N ASN A 87 7.09 17.39 12.68
CA ASN A 87 6.86 18.83 12.63
C ASN A 87 5.56 19.23 11.90
N GLY A 88 4.77 18.26 11.44
CA GLY A 88 3.57 18.50 10.67
C GLY A 88 3.70 18.09 9.20
N PHE A 89 2.69 18.45 8.41
CA PHE A 89 2.78 18.36 6.96
C PHE A 89 3.86 19.31 6.42
N VAL A 90 4.55 18.87 5.37
CA VAL A 90 5.55 19.71 4.71
C VAL A 90 4.86 20.87 4.01
N GLU A 91 5.33 22.08 4.32
CA GLU A 91 4.83 23.30 3.70
C GLU A 91 5.09 23.27 2.18
N ASN A 92 4.15 23.78 1.38
CA ASN A 92 4.22 23.80 -0.10
C ASN A 92 4.31 22.44 -0.82
N ALA A 93 4.34 21.31 -0.09
CA ALA A 93 4.36 19.98 -0.68
C ALA A 93 2.97 19.43 -1.02
N CYS A 94 1.89 20.01 -0.49
CA CYS A 94 0.54 19.50 -0.73
C CYS A 94 0.08 19.70 -2.18
N LEU A 95 -0.30 18.61 -2.84
CA LEU A 95 -0.86 18.59 -4.18
C LEU A 95 -2.25 17.96 -4.16
N ILE A 96 -3.26 18.68 -4.65
CA ILE A 96 -4.66 18.21 -4.73
C ILE A 96 -5.19 18.42 -6.15
N PHE A 97 -5.57 17.32 -6.81
CA PHE A 97 -6.10 17.34 -8.17
C PHE A 97 -7.31 16.41 -8.34
N LYS A 98 -8.09 16.64 -9.39
CA LYS A 98 -9.26 15.82 -9.74
C LYS A 98 -8.80 14.55 -10.48
N ALA A 99 -9.30 13.38 -10.07
CA ALA A 99 -9.11 12.13 -10.80
C ALA A 99 -9.95 12.15 -12.10
N GLY A 100 -9.33 11.84 -13.24
CA GLY A 100 -9.98 11.87 -14.55
C GLY A 100 -9.25 11.08 -15.65
N LEU A 101 -9.84 11.10 -16.86
CA LEU A 101 -9.19 10.61 -18.09
C LEU A 101 -8.21 11.69 -18.56
N ALA A 102 -6.96 11.28 -18.81
CA ALA A 102 -5.78 12.12 -18.95
C ALA A 102 -5.95 13.29 -19.94
N THR A 103 -6.10 14.51 -19.42
CA THR A 103 -5.89 15.77 -20.16
C THR A 103 -5.23 16.81 -19.24
N GLY A 104 -4.03 17.27 -19.58
CA GLY A 104 -3.35 18.36 -18.85
C GLY A 104 -2.71 17.97 -17.51
N ASP A 105 -1.99 18.93 -16.91
CA ASP A 105 -1.25 18.86 -15.65
C ASP A 105 -1.93 18.04 -14.55
N TYR A 106 -1.24 17.08 -13.94
CA TYR A 106 -1.74 16.21 -12.85
C TYR A 106 -3.18 15.60 -12.99
N HIS A 107 -3.95 15.86 -14.06
CA HIS A 107 -5.41 15.67 -14.14
C HIS A 107 -5.82 14.23 -14.53
N GLY A 108 -5.03 13.25 -14.11
CA GLY A 108 -5.22 11.82 -14.39
C GLY A 108 -5.29 10.96 -13.13
N GLN A 109 -4.80 9.73 -13.22
CA GLN A 109 -4.41 8.93 -12.07
C GLN A 109 -2.96 9.25 -11.68
N MET A 110 -2.58 8.97 -10.42
CA MET A 110 -1.17 9.05 -10.03
C MET A 110 -0.35 8.01 -10.81
N ASN A 111 0.80 8.43 -11.32
CA ASN A 111 1.73 7.59 -12.07
C ASN A 111 3.18 8.00 -11.75
N GLN A 112 4.16 7.29 -12.31
CA GLN A 112 5.59 7.57 -12.07
C GLN A 112 5.98 9.01 -12.44
N GLU A 113 5.52 9.51 -13.58
CA GLU A 113 5.89 10.83 -14.08
C GLU A 113 5.35 11.94 -13.15
N ASN A 114 4.06 11.89 -12.82
CA ASN A 114 3.41 12.82 -11.89
C ASN A 114 4.06 12.74 -10.50
N PHE A 115 4.33 11.55 -10.00
CA PHE A 115 4.98 11.39 -8.70
C PHE A 115 6.39 11.97 -8.70
N THR A 116 7.17 11.72 -9.76
CA THR A 116 8.53 12.25 -9.89
C THR A 116 8.50 13.77 -9.95
N ARG A 117 7.58 14.34 -10.71
CA ARG A 117 7.40 15.80 -10.80
C ARG A 117 7.04 16.41 -9.46
N TRP A 118 6.09 15.81 -8.74
CA TRP A 118 5.73 16.25 -7.39
C TRP A 118 6.92 16.15 -6.43
N LEU A 119 7.65 15.04 -6.47
CA LEU A 119 8.84 14.82 -5.65
C LEU A 119 9.87 15.93 -5.88
N THR A 120 10.24 16.19 -7.14
CA THR A 120 11.29 17.16 -7.48
C THR A 120 10.87 18.61 -7.34
N GLU A 121 9.63 18.95 -7.68
CA GLU A 121 9.17 20.36 -7.70
C GLU A 121 8.52 20.81 -6.40
N LYS A 122 7.96 19.89 -5.61
CA LYS A 122 7.17 20.21 -4.42
C LYS A 122 7.81 19.68 -3.15
N LEU A 123 8.25 18.42 -3.11
CA LEU A 123 8.76 17.87 -1.88
C LEU A 123 10.22 18.26 -1.61
N LEU A 124 11.14 17.84 -2.48
CA LEU A 124 12.59 17.99 -2.28
C LEU A 124 13.04 19.44 -2.01
N PRO A 125 12.46 20.49 -2.64
CA PRO A 125 12.83 21.87 -2.35
C PRO A 125 12.34 22.39 -0.99
N ASN A 126 11.33 21.74 -0.38
CA ASN A 126 10.66 22.22 0.83
C ASN A 126 11.00 21.38 2.07
N ILE A 127 12.04 20.55 1.98
CA ILE A 127 12.46 19.68 3.08
C ILE A 127 13.89 19.97 3.51
N PRO A 128 14.25 19.73 4.78
CA PRO A 128 15.62 19.96 5.23
C PRO A 128 16.62 19.04 4.57
N ALA A 129 17.83 19.55 4.33
CA ALA A 129 18.91 18.78 3.74
C ALA A 129 19.20 17.49 4.54
N LYS A 130 19.62 16.42 3.87
CA LYS A 130 19.96 15.13 4.50
C LYS A 130 18.81 14.48 5.27
N SER A 131 17.56 14.78 4.88
CA SER A 131 16.38 14.08 5.37
C SER A 131 16.34 12.60 4.93
N VAL A 132 15.68 11.78 5.74
CA VAL A 132 15.33 10.39 5.40
C VAL A 132 13.92 10.40 4.84
N ILE A 133 13.70 9.81 3.67
CA ILE A 133 12.41 9.77 2.99
C ILE A 133 11.89 8.34 2.98
N VAL A 134 10.80 8.09 3.72
CA VAL A 134 10.11 6.81 3.81
C VAL A 134 9.01 6.73 2.76
N LEU A 135 9.09 5.72 1.90
CA LEU A 135 8.15 5.43 0.83
C LEU A 135 7.38 4.14 1.13
N ASP A 136 6.10 4.12 0.81
CA ASP A 136 5.35 2.86 0.69
C ASP A 136 5.73 2.10 -0.61
N ASN A 137 5.17 0.90 -0.77
CA ASN A 137 5.42 0.05 -1.94
C ASN A 137 4.44 0.27 -3.10
N ALA A 138 3.92 1.49 -3.27
CA ALA A 138 3.09 1.78 -4.43
C ALA A 138 3.84 1.52 -5.75
N PRO A 139 3.15 1.03 -6.81
CA PRO A 139 3.82 0.67 -8.06
C PRO A 139 4.64 1.80 -8.69
N TYR A 140 4.15 3.05 -8.57
CA TYR A 140 4.81 4.25 -9.10
C TYR A 140 5.89 4.84 -8.17
N HIS A 141 6.13 4.26 -7.00
CA HIS A 141 7.38 4.49 -6.27
C HIS A 141 8.46 3.49 -6.71
N SER A 142 8.04 2.32 -7.20
CA SER A 142 8.86 1.12 -7.33
C SER A 142 9.22 0.79 -8.79
N VAL A 143 9.26 1.80 -9.67
CA VAL A 143 9.71 1.63 -11.05
C VAL A 143 11.21 1.38 -11.04
N GLN A 144 11.60 0.18 -11.46
CA GLN A 144 13.00 -0.25 -11.56
C GLN A 144 13.68 0.37 -12.78
N GLU A 145 14.92 0.82 -12.62
CA GLU A 145 15.73 1.36 -13.73
C GLU A 145 16.15 0.24 -14.70
N ASP A 146 16.68 -0.83 -14.13
CA ASP A 146 17.16 -2.01 -14.85
C ASP A 146 16.19 -3.19 -14.63
N LYS A 147 14.94 -3.01 -15.08
CA LYS A 147 13.89 -3.99 -14.84
C LYS A 147 14.30 -5.38 -15.34
N THR A 148 14.28 -6.35 -14.43
CA THR A 148 14.52 -7.76 -14.75
C THR A 148 13.33 -8.31 -15.54
N PRO A 149 13.55 -9.05 -16.64
CA PRO A 149 12.49 -9.73 -17.38
C PRO A 149 11.67 -10.66 -16.47
N THR A 150 10.39 -10.80 -16.78
CA THR A 150 9.48 -11.73 -16.09
C THR A 150 9.17 -12.93 -16.99
N ARG A 151 8.52 -13.96 -16.45
CA ARG A 151 8.04 -15.10 -17.25
C ARG A 151 7.13 -14.68 -18.42
N SER A 152 6.45 -13.54 -18.30
CA SER A 152 5.60 -12.97 -19.34
C SER A 152 6.36 -12.10 -20.36
N SER A 153 7.60 -11.69 -20.10
CA SER A 153 8.42 -10.91 -21.05
C SER A 153 8.60 -11.64 -22.39
N LEU A 154 8.78 -10.90 -23.48
CA LEU A 154 9.01 -11.53 -24.78
C LEU A 154 10.42 -12.13 -24.82
N LYS A 155 10.63 -13.19 -25.63
CA LYS A 155 11.95 -13.82 -25.78
C LYS A 155 13.02 -12.81 -26.19
N LYS A 156 12.67 -11.85 -27.07
CA LYS A 156 13.56 -10.78 -27.50
C LYS A 156 14.02 -9.88 -26.34
N ASP A 157 13.15 -9.60 -25.37
CA ASP A 157 13.46 -8.72 -24.24
C ASP A 157 14.36 -9.46 -23.23
N ILE A 158 14.14 -10.77 -23.07
CA ILE A 158 15.00 -11.64 -22.26
C ILE A 158 16.42 -11.67 -22.85
N ILE A 159 16.54 -11.91 -24.17
CA ILE A 159 17.83 -11.89 -24.88
C ILE A 159 18.51 -10.53 -24.74
N ALA A 160 17.78 -9.43 -24.99
CA ALA A 160 18.34 -8.09 -24.86
C ALA A 160 18.87 -7.81 -23.45
N TRP A 161 18.17 -8.28 -22.41
CA TRP A 161 18.62 -8.16 -21.03
C TRP A 161 19.87 -8.99 -20.75
N LEU A 162 19.92 -10.26 -21.19
CA LEU A 162 21.09 -11.13 -21.03
C LEU A 162 22.32 -10.53 -21.72
N THR A 163 22.17 -10.04 -22.96
CA THR A 163 23.22 -9.33 -23.70
C THR A 163 23.65 -8.07 -22.94
N LYS A 164 22.72 -7.25 -22.45
CA LYS A 164 23.03 -6.02 -21.69
C LYS A 164 23.85 -6.35 -20.42
N LYS A 165 23.59 -7.50 -19.79
CA LYS A 165 24.32 -7.95 -18.59
C LYS A 165 25.60 -8.74 -18.91
N GLY A 166 25.94 -8.94 -20.19
CA GLY A 166 27.12 -9.69 -20.61
C GLY A 166 27.04 -11.19 -20.31
N ILE A 167 25.84 -11.74 -20.19
CA ILE A 167 25.61 -13.16 -19.88
C ILE A 167 25.60 -13.96 -21.18
N ASN A 168 26.45 -14.98 -21.27
CA ASN A 168 26.49 -15.88 -22.42
C ASN A 168 25.16 -16.65 -22.55
N HIS A 169 24.61 -16.67 -23.76
CA HIS A 169 23.34 -17.34 -24.06
C HIS A 169 23.26 -17.71 -25.54
N ASP A 170 22.46 -18.73 -25.87
CA ASP A 170 22.10 -19.08 -27.25
C ASP A 170 20.78 -18.39 -27.64
N ALA A 171 20.81 -17.51 -28.64
CA ALA A 171 19.63 -16.81 -29.14
C ALA A 171 18.53 -17.77 -29.68
N ASN A 172 18.90 -18.98 -30.10
CA ASN A 172 17.97 -19.99 -30.60
C ASN A 172 17.35 -20.85 -29.49
N ALA A 173 17.91 -20.83 -28.27
CA ALA A 173 17.40 -21.59 -27.13
C ALA A 173 15.93 -21.30 -26.82
N ARG A 174 15.26 -22.23 -26.12
CA ARG A 174 13.86 -22.02 -25.75
C ARG A 174 13.76 -20.86 -24.78
N LYS A 175 12.62 -20.17 -24.78
CA LYS A 175 12.36 -19.06 -23.86
C LYS A 175 12.57 -19.46 -22.39
N PHE A 176 12.22 -20.71 -22.06
CA PHE A 176 12.37 -21.26 -20.72
C PHE A 176 13.84 -21.32 -20.29
N ASP A 177 14.71 -21.95 -21.11
CA ASP A 177 16.15 -22.06 -20.83
C ASP A 177 16.82 -20.68 -20.68
N LEU A 178 16.44 -19.71 -21.52
CA LEU A 178 16.90 -18.33 -21.40
C LEU A 178 16.41 -17.65 -20.12
N PHE A 179 15.21 -17.98 -19.65
CA PHE A 179 14.66 -17.42 -18.42
C PHE A 179 15.32 -18.01 -17.17
N ASP A 180 15.77 -19.26 -17.20
CA ASP A 180 16.56 -19.85 -16.11
C ASP A 180 17.88 -19.11 -15.92
N LEU A 181 18.54 -18.69 -17.02
CA LEU A 181 19.71 -17.80 -16.94
C LEU A 181 19.38 -16.45 -16.29
N VAL A 182 18.20 -15.88 -16.56
CA VAL A 182 17.73 -14.65 -15.87
C VAL A 182 17.54 -14.91 -14.38
N LEU A 183 16.94 -16.02 -13.98
CA LEU A 183 16.74 -16.36 -12.57
C LEU A 183 18.06 -16.54 -11.81
N LEU A 184 19.09 -17.08 -12.48
CA LEU A 184 20.41 -17.28 -11.89
C LEU A 184 21.18 -15.96 -11.70
N HIS A 185 20.95 -14.97 -12.57
CA HIS A 185 21.73 -13.72 -12.59
C HIS A 185 20.93 -12.48 -12.21
N LYS A 186 19.64 -12.61 -11.87
CA LYS A 186 18.84 -11.47 -11.42
C LYS A 186 19.44 -10.92 -10.11
N PRO A 187 19.46 -9.59 -9.92
CA PRO A 187 19.90 -9.02 -8.66
C PRO A 187 19.01 -9.52 -7.51
N PRO A 188 19.59 -9.76 -6.33
CA PRO A 188 18.85 -9.91 -5.09
C PRO A 188 17.85 -8.77 -4.89
N ASP A 189 16.77 -9.03 -4.16
CA ASP A 189 15.67 -8.08 -4.00
C ASP A 189 16.10 -6.78 -3.30
N ASP A 190 17.11 -6.85 -2.43
CA ASP A 190 17.75 -5.72 -1.72
C ASP A 190 18.68 -4.90 -2.62
N GLN A 191 19.03 -5.39 -3.81
CA GLN A 191 19.87 -4.69 -4.79
C GLN A 191 19.09 -4.05 -5.94
N LYS A 192 17.76 -4.01 -5.83
CA LYS A 192 16.90 -3.36 -6.83
C LYS A 192 17.09 -1.84 -6.77
N ASN A 193 17.46 -1.24 -7.90
CA ASN A 193 17.52 0.21 -8.05
C ASN A 193 16.20 0.74 -8.61
N TYR A 194 15.56 1.63 -7.83
CA TYR A 194 14.35 2.32 -8.22
C TYR A 194 14.65 3.75 -8.64
N VAL A 195 13.96 4.23 -9.68
CA VAL A 195 14.13 5.58 -10.23
C VAL A 195 13.95 6.65 -9.13
N VAL A 196 12.92 6.50 -8.32
CA VAL A 196 12.62 7.42 -7.20
C VAL A 196 13.77 7.45 -6.19
N ASP A 197 14.29 6.29 -5.82
CA ASP A 197 15.37 6.18 -4.83
C ASP A 197 16.65 6.86 -5.32
N ARG A 198 16.97 6.72 -6.63
CA ARG A 198 18.09 7.46 -7.23
C ARG A 198 17.89 8.97 -7.13
N ILE A 199 16.72 9.47 -7.53
CA ILE A 199 16.42 10.91 -7.49
C ILE A 199 16.56 11.46 -6.08
N ILE A 200 16.05 10.74 -5.07
CA ILE A 200 16.20 11.12 -3.66
C ILE A 200 17.68 11.21 -3.26
N ARG A 201 18.50 10.21 -3.62
CA ARG A 201 19.95 10.21 -3.34
C ARG A 201 20.69 11.35 -4.04
N GLU A 202 20.37 11.63 -5.29
CA GLU A 202 20.98 12.72 -6.07
C GLU A 202 20.71 14.10 -5.45
N HIS A 203 19.60 14.27 -4.74
CA HIS A 203 19.27 15.49 -4.00
C HIS A 203 19.83 15.48 -2.57
N GLY A 204 20.68 14.52 -2.22
CA GLY A 204 21.36 14.45 -0.92
C GLY A 204 20.49 13.92 0.23
N HIS A 205 19.45 13.14 -0.09
CA HIS A 205 18.54 12.51 0.87
C HIS A 205 18.68 10.99 0.86
N THR A 206 18.18 10.33 1.92
CA THR A 206 18.24 8.87 2.05
C THR A 206 16.85 8.27 1.84
N PRO A 207 16.61 7.45 0.79
CA PRO A 207 15.36 6.73 0.65
C PRO A 207 15.31 5.53 1.60
N LEU A 208 14.16 5.33 2.24
CA LEU A 208 13.81 4.17 3.04
C LEU A 208 12.45 3.64 2.54
N ARG A 209 12.25 2.34 2.56
CA ARG A 209 10.99 1.72 2.12
C ARG A 209 10.36 0.97 3.26
N THR A 210 9.03 1.07 3.38
CA THR A 210 8.31 0.23 4.30
C THR A 210 8.31 -1.23 3.80
N PRO A 211 8.26 -2.19 4.72
CA PRO A 211 8.03 -3.59 4.38
C PRO A 211 6.73 -3.77 3.59
N PRO A 212 6.67 -4.74 2.65
CA PRO A 212 5.44 -5.05 1.95
C PRO A 212 4.29 -5.36 2.92
N TYR A 213 3.11 -4.85 2.61
CA TYR A 213 1.85 -5.08 3.37
C TYR A 213 1.81 -4.55 4.82
N MET A 214 2.83 -3.82 5.28
CA MET A 214 2.87 -3.25 6.63
C MET A 214 2.58 -1.75 6.62
N CYS A 215 1.33 -1.37 6.30
CA CYS A 215 0.91 0.03 6.29
C CYS A 215 0.83 0.64 7.70
N GLU A 216 0.71 -0.19 8.75
CA GLU A 216 0.75 0.24 10.16
C GLU A 216 2.11 0.81 10.60
N LEU A 217 3.16 0.54 9.84
CA LEU A 217 4.48 1.16 10.02
C LEU A 217 4.63 2.50 9.28
N ASN A 218 3.53 3.03 8.73
CA ASN A 218 3.51 4.28 7.99
C ASN A 218 2.57 5.31 8.68
N PRO A 219 3.10 6.30 9.42
CA PRO A 219 2.28 7.25 10.18
C PRO A 219 1.46 8.19 9.30
N ILE A 220 1.75 8.33 8.00
CA ILE A 220 0.89 9.13 7.11
C ILE A 220 -0.51 8.51 6.99
N GLU A 221 -0.66 7.20 7.20
CA GLU A 221 -1.97 6.52 7.21
C GLU A 221 -2.86 7.03 8.36
N LEU A 222 -2.26 7.34 9.51
CA LEU A 222 -2.96 7.95 10.65
C LEU A 222 -3.35 9.40 10.34
N ALA A 223 -2.47 10.16 9.67
CA ALA A 223 -2.79 11.51 9.20
C ALA A 223 -3.95 11.49 8.19
N TRP A 224 -3.98 10.51 7.28
CA TRP A 224 -5.09 10.32 6.35
C TRP A 224 -6.39 9.89 7.05
N ALA A 225 -6.31 9.02 8.05
CA ALA A 225 -7.46 8.67 8.87
C ALA A 225 -8.04 9.92 9.55
N ARG A 226 -7.19 10.76 10.13
CA ARG A 226 -7.57 12.03 10.75
C ARG A 226 -8.17 13.01 9.74
N LEU A 227 -7.56 13.17 8.58
CA LEU A 227 -8.06 14.04 7.51
C LEU A 227 -9.46 13.60 7.06
N LYS A 228 -9.65 12.30 6.78
CA LYS A 228 -10.95 11.73 6.40
C LYS A 228 -12.00 11.99 7.48
N PHE A 229 -11.64 11.85 8.76
CA PHE A 229 -12.55 12.16 9.86
C PHE A 229 -12.99 13.62 9.84
N LEU A 230 -12.04 14.57 9.72
CA LEU A 230 -12.31 16.01 9.70
C LEU A 230 -13.21 16.42 8.52
N ILE A 231 -12.95 15.87 7.32
CA ILE A 231 -13.77 16.11 6.13
C ILE A 231 -15.19 15.58 6.34
N ARG A 232 -15.33 14.37 6.92
CA ARG A 232 -16.65 13.77 7.21
C ARG A 232 -17.42 14.57 8.25
N SER A 233 -16.77 15.08 9.29
CA SER A 233 -17.46 15.90 10.31
C SER A 233 -18.01 17.21 9.76
N GLN A 234 -17.43 17.71 8.67
CA GLN A 234 -17.91 18.93 8.00
C GLN A 234 -18.97 18.64 6.92
N ASN A 235 -19.13 17.37 6.52
CA ASN A 235 -20.10 16.97 5.51
C ASN A 235 -21.50 16.73 6.13
N THR A 236 -22.13 17.80 6.59
CA THR A 236 -23.46 17.75 7.25
C THR A 236 -24.62 17.60 6.26
N THR A 237 -24.46 18.09 5.03
CA THR A 237 -25.52 18.12 4.00
C THR A 237 -25.46 16.94 3.02
N GLY A 238 -24.40 16.12 3.07
CA GLY A 238 -24.27 14.89 2.30
C GLY A 238 -23.94 15.08 0.82
N ASN A 239 -23.71 16.32 0.35
CA ASN A 239 -23.37 16.59 -1.04
C ASN A 239 -22.32 17.71 -1.15
N PHE A 240 -21.06 17.33 -1.36
CA PHE A 240 -20.03 18.28 -1.74
C PHE A 240 -19.92 18.34 -3.27
N THR A 241 -19.87 19.55 -3.82
CA THR A 241 -19.30 19.74 -5.15
C THR A 241 -17.79 19.48 -5.06
N LEU A 242 -17.13 19.19 -6.19
CA LEU A 242 -15.67 18.97 -6.19
C LEU A 242 -14.88 20.19 -5.71
N SER A 243 -15.36 21.41 -5.99
CA SER A 243 -14.74 22.65 -5.52
C SER A 243 -14.87 22.78 -4.01
N VAL A 244 -16.06 22.56 -3.46
CA VAL A 244 -16.29 22.57 -2.00
C VAL A 244 -15.46 21.50 -1.31
N LEU A 245 -15.42 20.28 -1.87
CA LEU A 245 -14.59 19.20 -1.33
C LEU A 245 -13.10 19.59 -1.30
N LYS A 246 -12.59 20.26 -2.33
CA LYS A 246 -11.21 20.73 -2.39
C LYS A 246 -10.92 21.76 -1.29
N GLU A 247 -11.80 22.73 -1.08
CA GLU A 247 -11.63 23.76 -0.05
C GLU A 247 -11.78 23.18 1.36
N VAL A 248 -12.75 22.30 1.60
CA VAL A 248 -12.90 21.56 2.87
C VAL A 248 -11.66 20.71 3.14
N THR A 249 -11.10 20.07 2.12
CA THR A 249 -9.86 19.29 2.25
C THR A 249 -8.69 20.18 2.67
N LYS A 250 -8.50 21.34 2.05
CA LYS A 250 -7.45 22.29 2.43
C LYS A 250 -7.63 22.80 3.87
N GLY A 251 -8.86 23.12 4.27
CA GLY A 251 -9.15 23.54 5.64
C GLY A 251 -8.93 22.41 6.65
N ALA A 252 -9.31 21.18 6.32
CA ALA A 252 -9.08 20.02 7.20
C ALA A 252 -7.59 19.68 7.33
N MET A 253 -6.80 19.88 6.27
CA MET A 253 -5.35 19.74 6.27
C MET A 253 -4.67 20.70 7.27
N SER A 254 -5.11 21.96 7.35
CA SER A 254 -4.53 22.93 8.29
C SER A 254 -4.90 22.69 9.75
N LEU A 255 -5.95 21.90 10.01
CA LEU A 255 -6.33 21.49 11.36
C LEU A 255 -5.52 20.33 11.93
N ILE A 256 -4.75 19.62 11.08
CA ILE A 256 -3.87 18.54 11.53
C ILE A 256 -2.57 19.18 12.01
N SER A 257 -2.41 19.22 13.33
CA SER A 257 -1.34 19.94 13.99
C SER A 257 -0.02 19.16 14.01
N PRO A 258 1.12 19.82 14.29
CA PRO A 258 2.37 19.12 14.60
C PRO A 258 2.25 18.15 15.78
N ASP A 259 1.41 18.45 16.77
CA ASP A 259 1.21 17.54 17.92
C ASP A 259 0.42 16.28 17.53
N ASP A 260 -0.51 16.37 16.58
CA ASP A 260 -1.13 15.18 15.98
C ASP A 260 -0.07 14.33 15.27
N TRP A 261 0.82 14.96 14.50
CA TRP A 261 1.91 14.28 13.80
C TRP A 261 2.91 13.60 14.74
N LYS A 262 3.29 14.23 15.85
CA LYS A 262 4.10 13.60 16.90
C LYS A 262 3.43 12.35 17.46
N ARG A 263 2.12 12.41 17.73
CA ARG A 263 1.34 11.25 18.20
C ARG A 263 1.30 10.13 17.16
N PHE A 264 1.14 10.46 15.87
CA PHE A 264 1.18 9.47 14.80
C PHE A 264 2.53 8.77 14.72
N CYS A 265 3.63 9.54 14.75
CA CYS A 265 4.97 8.98 14.74
C CYS A 265 5.24 8.13 15.99
N GLN A 266 4.80 8.57 17.16
CA GLN A 266 4.95 7.80 18.41
C GLN A 266 4.14 6.50 18.38
N HIS A 267 2.93 6.52 17.83
CA HIS A 267 2.13 5.32 17.68
C HIS A 267 2.85 4.27 16.83
N VAL A 268 3.41 4.68 15.69
CA VAL A 268 4.18 3.78 14.82
C VAL A 268 5.44 3.25 15.51
N LYS A 269 6.19 4.09 16.24
CA LYS A 269 7.32 3.64 17.06
C LYS A 269 6.90 2.58 18.09
N ASN A 270 5.73 2.74 18.71
CA ASN A 270 5.23 1.75 19.66
C ASN A 270 4.84 0.43 18.99
N ILE A 271 4.31 0.46 17.76
CA ILE A 271 4.03 -0.77 16.98
C ILE A 271 5.35 -1.47 16.62
N GLU A 272 6.33 -0.71 16.13
CA GLU A 272 7.65 -1.23 15.78
C GLU A 272 8.33 -1.91 16.98
N ASN A 273 8.31 -1.27 18.15
CA ASN A 273 8.86 -1.85 19.38
C ASN A 273 8.18 -3.17 19.76
N LYS A 274 6.85 -3.27 19.60
CA LYS A 274 6.12 -4.52 19.86
C LYS A 274 6.53 -5.65 18.91
N PHE A 275 6.77 -5.33 17.64
CA PHE A 275 7.29 -6.32 16.69
C PHE A 275 8.67 -6.81 17.10
N TRP A 276 9.53 -5.90 17.55
CA TRP A 276 10.85 -6.25 18.05
C TRP A 276 10.77 -7.16 19.29
N GLU A 277 9.96 -6.78 20.27
CA GLU A 277 9.74 -7.60 21.48
C GLU A 277 9.21 -8.99 21.10
N THR A 278 8.23 -9.09 20.20
CA THR A 278 7.65 -10.37 19.80
C THR A 278 8.66 -11.26 19.07
N ASP A 279 9.48 -10.69 18.18
CA ASP A 279 10.50 -11.41 17.42
C ASP A 279 11.58 -11.98 18.33
N GLN A 280 12.03 -11.20 19.33
CA GLN A 280 12.97 -11.68 20.35
C GLN A 280 12.43 -12.91 21.12
N HIS A 281 11.15 -12.89 21.48
CA HIS A 281 10.54 -14.02 22.18
C HIS A 281 10.39 -15.27 21.28
N MET A 282 10.33 -15.13 19.95
CA MET A 282 10.28 -16.26 19.04
C MET A 282 11.62 -17.01 18.93
N GLU A 283 12.75 -16.31 19.09
CA GLU A 283 14.08 -16.96 19.13
C GLU A 283 14.32 -17.73 20.45
N GLU A 284 13.60 -17.38 21.52
CA GLU A 284 13.69 -18.03 22.84
C GLU A 284 12.86 -19.31 22.97
N VAL A 285 11.96 -19.62 22.02
CA VAL A 285 11.18 -20.86 22.05
C VAL A 285 12.05 -22.02 21.55
N GLU A 286 12.39 -22.95 22.45
CA GLU A 286 13.11 -24.18 22.10
C GLU A 286 12.37 -24.95 20.98
N PRO A 287 13.11 -25.57 20.04
CA PRO A 287 12.51 -26.29 18.93
C PRO A 287 11.62 -27.43 19.44
N LEU A 288 10.35 -27.43 19.02
CA LEU A 288 9.43 -28.56 19.20
C LEU A 288 9.98 -29.79 18.47
N ILE A 289 10.65 -30.68 19.20
CA ILE A 289 11.05 -31.99 18.70
C ILE A 289 9.78 -32.86 18.61
N ILE A 290 9.16 -32.92 17.44
CA ILE A 290 8.13 -33.91 17.13
C ILE A 290 8.86 -35.22 16.82
N ASN A 291 8.90 -36.14 17.80
CA ASN A 291 9.38 -37.50 17.57
C ASN A 291 8.35 -38.25 16.71
N LEU A 292 8.62 -38.37 15.41
CA LEU A 292 7.85 -39.17 14.45
C LEU A 292 8.14 -40.67 14.60
N GLY A 293 7.97 -41.20 15.81
CA GLY A 293 8.32 -42.58 16.10
C GLY A 293 7.79 -43.07 17.43
N GLN A 294 6.48 -43.18 17.55
CA GLN A 294 5.83 -44.37 18.10
C GLN A 294 4.33 -44.27 17.80
N ASP A 295 3.88 -45.16 16.93
CA ASP A 295 2.47 -45.48 16.72
C ASP A 295 1.84 -45.83 18.07
N ASP A 296 0.79 -45.10 18.44
CA ASP A 296 -0.26 -45.65 19.31
C ASP A 296 -1.59 -45.10 18.82
N ASP A 297 -2.07 -45.74 17.75
CA ASP A 297 -3.45 -45.69 17.31
C ASP A 297 -4.32 -46.32 18.39
N SER A 298 -5.16 -45.52 19.04
CA SER A 298 -6.44 -46.02 19.53
C SER A 298 -7.50 -44.94 19.38
N GLU A 299 -8.08 -44.90 18.18
CA GLU A 299 -9.43 -44.38 17.96
C GLU A 299 -10.43 -45.30 18.66
N THR A 300 -11.23 -44.74 19.56
CA THR A 300 -12.58 -45.24 19.84
C THR A 300 -13.51 -44.04 19.89
N ASP A 301 -14.19 -43.83 18.77
CA ASP A 301 -15.45 -43.11 18.69
C ASP A 301 -16.48 -43.81 19.59
N ASP A 302 -17.15 -43.04 20.44
CA ASP A 302 -18.49 -43.40 20.92
C ASP A 302 -19.33 -42.12 21.00
N ASP A 303 -20.02 -41.85 19.89
CA ASP A 303 -21.13 -40.90 19.81
C ASP A 303 -22.34 -41.48 20.56
N SER A 304 -22.78 -40.82 21.62
CA SER A 304 -24.16 -40.95 22.09
C SER A 304 -24.72 -39.59 22.51
N ASP A 305 -25.44 -38.97 21.58
CA ASP A 305 -26.46 -37.95 21.84
C ASP A 305 -27.53 -38.50 22.80
N THR A 306 -27.83 -37.74 23.86
CA THR A 306 -29.17 -37.66 24.48
C THR A 306 -29.14 -36.57 25.55
N ASN A 307 -29.56 -35.36 25.17
CA ASN A 307 -30.13 -34.40 26.13
C ASN A 307 -31.57 -34.20 25.71
N ASP A 308 -32.45 -34.99 26.32
CA ASP A 308 -33.87 -34.68 26.41
C ASP A 308 -34.03 -33.52 27.40
N ASP A 309 -34.55 -32.41 26.87
CA ASP A 309 -35.09 -31.30 27.64
C ASP A 309 -36.49 -31.71 28.16
N ASP A 310 -36.58 -32.02 29.45
CA ASP A 310 -37.84 -31.99 30.21
C ASP A 310 -37.67 -30.99 31.36
N ASP A 311 -38.42 -29.89 31.32
CA ASP A 311 -39.19 -29.42 32.48
C ASP A 311 -40.10 -28.25 32.07
N GLU A 312 -41.37 -28.60 31.87
CA GLU A 312 -42.52 -27.69 31.92
C GLU A 312 -42.93 -27.41 33.38
N GLN A 313 -43.22 -26.13 33.63
CA GLN A 313 -44.31 -25.62 34.47
C GLN A 313 -44.43 -26.06 35.95
N HIS A 314 -44.27 -25.06 36.83
CA HIS A 314 -45.31 -24.73 37.81
C HIS A 314 -45.38 -23.22 38.05
#